data_AF-A0A831VQ09-F1
#
_entry.id   AF-A0A831VQ09-F1
#
_cell.length_a   1.000
_cell.length_b   1.000
_cell.length_c   1.000
_cell.angle_alpha   90.00
_cell.angle_beta   90.00
_cell.angle_gamma   90.00
#
_symmetry.space_group_name_H-M   'P 1'
#
loop_
_entity.id
_entity.type
_entity.pdbx_description
1 polymer ?
#
loop_
_entity_poly.entity_id
_entity_poly.type
_entity_poly.pdbx_seq_one_letter_code
_entity_poly.pdbx_strand_id
1 'polypeptide(L)'
;MKKYLLVNLCFLLMCSCFTLTAQENAFLMGGEQPVKKYTIMERFEPEYILTATEREKLKAERFAEIQITMRVLDTMNISDRKREKLINDLMVDPFSPRLSKTMAEIRFKEDE
;
A
#
# COMPACT_ATOMS: atom_id res chain seq x y z
N MET A 1 -60.37 11.32 -35.10
CA MET A 1 -59.20 12.23 -35.09
C MET A 1 -58.62 12.49 -33.70
N LYS A 2 -59.42 12.73 -32.66
CA LYS A 2 -58.93 12.97 -31.28
C LYS A 2 -58.06 11.84 -30.69
N LYS A 3 -58.35 10.56 -31.01
CA LYS A 3 -57.58 9.39 -30.55
C LYS A 3 -56.14 9.37 -31.08
N TYR A 4 -55.94 9.75 -32.34
CA TYR A 4 -54.60 9.83 -32.94
C TYR A 4 -53.80 11.05 -32.45
N LEU A 5 -54.50 12.13 -32.12
CA LEU A 5 -53.89 13.34 -31.55
C LEU A 5 -53.32 13.06 -30.15
N LEU A 6 -54.04 12.27 -29.33
CA LEU A 6 -53.58 11.88 -27.99
C LEU A 6 -52.41 10.88 -28.04
N VAL A 7 -52.42 9.94 -28.99
CA VAL A 7 -51.29 9.01 -29.20
C VAL A 7 -50.03 9.74 -29.65
N ASN A 8 -50.13 10.70 -30.58
CA ASN A 8 -48.98 11.50 -31.01
C ASN A 8 -48.44 12.41 -29.89
N LEU A 9 -49.31 12.95 -29.04
CA LEU A 9 -48.90 13.73 -27.87
C LEU A 9 -48.13 12.85 -26.87
N CYS A 10 -48.62 11.64 -26.58
CA CYS A 10 -47.92 10.69 -25.71
C CYS A 10 -46.56 10.26 -26.29
N PHE A 11 -46.46 10.09 -27.61
CA PHE A 11 -45.20 9.73 -28.26
C PHE A 11 -44.15 10.86 -28.15
N LEU A 12 -44.57 12.11 -28.33
CA LEU A 12 -43.72 13.29 -28.14
C LEU A 12 -43.24 13.45 -26.70
N LEU A 13 -44.11 13.18 -25.72
CA LEU A 13 -43.78 13.28 -24.30
C LEU A 13 -42.83 12.17 -23.82
N MET A 14 -42.92 10.98 -24.41
CA MET A 14 -41.98 9.89 -24.11
C MET A 14 -40.60 10.17 -24.69
N CYS A 15 -40.49 10.76 -25.89
CA CYS A 15 -39.20 11.11 -26.49
C CYS A 15 -38.41 12.16 -25.69
N SER A 16 -39.07 13.15 -25.09
CA SER A 16 -38.40 14.19 -24.32
C SER A 16 -37.86 13.70 -22.96
N CYS A 17 -38.48 12.67 -22.38
CA CYS A 17 -37.97 12.04 -21.15
C CYS A 17 -36.62 11.35 -21.37
N PHE A 18 -36.39 10.70 -22.53
CA PHE A 18 -35.12 10.02 -22.81
C PHE A 18 -33.94 10.97 -22.99
N THR A 19 -34.18 12.19 -23.48
CA THR A 19 -33.10 13.19 -23.69
C THR A 19 -32.61 13.81 -22.39
N LEU A 20 -33.48 13.97 -21.39
CA LEU A 20 -33.11 14.53 -20.07
C LEU A 20 -32.18 13.58 -19.29
N THR A 21 -32.46 12.27 -19.32
CA THR A 21 -31.61 11.27 -18.65
C THR A 21 -30.23 11.12 -19.27
N ALA A 22 -30.07 11.42 -20.56
CA ALA A 22 -28.77 11.37 -21.23
C ALA A 22 -27.85 12.55 -20.84
N GLN A 23 -28.42 13.74 -20.60
CA GLN A 23 -27.67 14.91 -20.15
C GLN A 23 -27.21 14.81 -18.69
N GLU A 24 -28.04 14.27 -17.78
CA GLU A 24 -27.61 13.99 -16.40
C GLU A 24 -26.43 13.00 -16.37
N ASN A 25 -26.49 11.92 -17.17
CA ASN A 25 -25.39 10.96 -17.24
C ASN A 25 -24.10 11.56 -17.82
N ALA A 26 -24.20 12.46 -18.80
CA ALA A 26 -23.03 13.14 -19.37
C ALA A 26 -22.39 14.14 -18.38
N PHE A 27 -23.19 14.81 -17.55
CA PHE A 27 -22.70 15.69 -16.47
C PHE A 27 -22.00 14.88 -15.37
N LEU A 28 -22.54 13.71 -15.02
CA LEU A 28 -21.91 12.79 -14.06
C LEU A 28 -20.63 12.13 -14.61
N MET A 29 -20.47 12.01 -15.94
CA MET A 29 -19.22 11.58 -16.57
C MET A 29 -18.19 12.70 -16.75
N GLY A 30 -18.54 13.96 -16.45
CA GLY A 30 -17.60 15.09 -16.43
C GLY A 30 -16.71 15.14 -15.17
N GLY A 31 -16.83 14.15 -14.27
CA GLY A 31 -15.96 14.01 -13.11
C GLY A 31 -14.54 13.66 -13.54
N GLU A 32 -13.56 14.36 -12.97
CA GLU A 32 -12.14 14.11 -13.15
C GLU A 32 -11.85 12.61 -13.04
N GLN A 33 -11.51 11.97 -14.16
CA GLN A 33 -11.06 10.59 -14.10
C GLN A 33 -9.79 10.54 -13.25
N PRO A 34 -9.68 9.60 -12.28
CA PRO A 34 -8.52 9.53 -11.42
C PRO A 34 -7.29 9.20 -12.27
N VAL A 35 -6.49 10.21 -12.58
CA VAL A 35 -5.24 10.04 -13.33
C VAL A 35 -4.29 9.23 -12.45
N LYS A 36 -4.13 7.94 -12.78
CA LYS A 36 -3.14 7.07 -12.13
C LYS A 36 -1.74 7.57 -12.51
N LYS A 37 -1.01 8.08 -11.51
CA LYS A 37 0.39 8.51 -11.68
C LYS A 37 1.30 7.29 -11.60
N TYR A 38 2.10 7.08 -12.65
CA TYR A 38 3.13 6.04 -12.68
C TYR A 38 4.51 6.66 -12.46
N THR A 39 5.36 5.99 -11.69
CA THR A 39 6.78 6.31 -11.60
C THR A 39 7.46 6.06 -12.95
N ILE A 40 8.67 6.61 -13.17
CA ILE A 40 9.39 6.44 -14.45
C ILE A 40 9.65 4.94 -14.71
N MET A 41 10.06 4.18 -13.70
CA MET A 41 10.32 2.74 -13.82
C MET A 41 9.05 1.94 -14.14
N GLU A 42 7.90 2.29 -13.55
CA GLU A 42 6.61 1.63 -13.82
C GLU A 42 6.17 1.73 -15.28
N ARG A 43 6.67 2.71 -16.02
CA ARG A 43 6.37 2.87 -17.45
C ARG A 43 7.17 1.92 -18.34
N PHE A 44 8.36 1.50 -17.91
CA PHE A 44 9.28 0.70 -18.72
C PHE A 44 9.30 -0.76 -18.29
N GLU A 45 9.22 -1.03 -16.98
CA GLU A 45 9.34 -2.38 -16.44
C GLU A 45 8.38 -2.60 -15.24
N PRO A 46 7.06 -2.69 -15.47
CA PRO A 46 6.09 -2.83 -14.40
C PRO A 46 6.18 -4.17 -13.66
N GLU A 47 6.68 -5.23 -14.30
CA GLU A 47 6.77 -6.58 -13.74
C GLU A 47 7.80 -6.70 -12.59
N TYR A 48 8.82 -5.83 -12.57
CA TYR A 48 9.82 -5.81 -11.50
C TYR A 48 9.41 -4.94 -10.30
N ILE A 49 8.24 -4.31 -10.36
CA ILE A 49 7.82 -3.35 -9.35
C ILE A 49 6.82 -4.00 -8.42
N LEU A 50 7.23 -4.06 -7.15
CA LEU A 50 6.41 -4.61 -6.09
C LEU A 50 5.07 -3.87 -5.99
N THR A 51 4.01 -4.66 -5.88
CA THR A 51 2.67 -4.16 -5.61
C THR A 51 2.64 -3.39 -4.29
N ALA A 52 1.66 -2.50 -4.13
CA ALA A 52 1.52 -1.74 -2.88
C ALA A 52 1.39 -2.68 -1.66
N THR A 53 0.64 -3.78 -1.82
CA THR A 53 0.44 -4.79 -0.78
C THR A 53 1.72 -5.53 -0.41
N GLU A 54 2.58 -5.86 -1.38
CA GLU A 54 3.87 -6.49 -1.10
C GLU A 54 4.80 -5.53 -0.37
N ARG A 55 4.82 -4.25 -0.77
CA ARG A 55 5.60 -3.21 -0.08
C ARG A 55 5.15 -3.02 1.36
N GLU A 56 3.84 -3.07 1.64
CA GLU A 56 3.31 -3.01 3.00
C GLU A 56 3.72 -4.22 3.83
N LYS A 57 3.63 -5.43 3.26
CA LYS A 57 4.09 -6.67 3.91
C LYS A 57 5.58 -6.60 4.25
N LEU A 58 6.44 -6.25 3.30
CA LEU A 58 7.89 -6.14 3.53
C LEU A 58 8.24 -5.10 4.60
N LYS A 59 7.50 -3.98 4.67
CA LYS A 59 7.66 -3.01 5.75
C LYS A 59 7.27 -3.61 7.09
N ALA A 60 6.13 -4.31 7.17
CA ALA A 60 5.68 -4.95 8.40
C ALA A 60 6.68 -6.03 8.88
N GLU A 61 7.20 -6.84 7.96
CA GLU A 61 8.24 -7.84 8.23
C GLU A 61 9.51 -7.18 8.80
N ARG A 62 9.99 -6.10 8.16
CA ARG A 62 11.13 -5.32 8.66
C ARG A 62 10.89 -4.81 10.09
N PHE A 63 9.70 -4.26 10.38
CA PHE A 63 9.39 -3.78 11.73
C PHE A 63 9.34 -4.92 12.75
N ALA A 64 8.77 -6.06 12.38
CA ALA A 64 8.71 -7.24 13.24
C ALA A 64 10.13 -7.75 13.57
N GLU A 65 11.02 -7.82 12.58
CA GLU A 65 12.42 -8.21 12.76
C GLU A 65 13.16 -7.26 13.70
N ILE A 66 13.02 -5.94 13.52
CA ILE A 66 13.62 -4.94 14.41
C ILE A 66 13.13 -5.14 15.86
N GLN A 67 11.84 -5.40 16.08
CA GLN A 67 11.30 -5.63 17.41
C GLN A 67 11.81 -6.93 18.05
N ILE A 68 12.00 -7.98 17.27
CA ILE A 68 12.60 -9.23 17.75
C ILE A 68 14.05 -8.98 18.16
N THR A 69 14.84 -8.36 17.28
CA THR A 69 16.26 -8.07 17.54
C THR A 69 16.44 -7.15 18.75
N MET A 70 15.56 -6.17 18.95
CA MET A 70 15.60 -5.31 20.13
C MET A 70 15.36 -6.11 21.42
N ARG A 71 14.38 -7.03 21.43
CA ARG A 71 14.15 -7.92 22.58
C ARG A 71 15.34 -8.83 22.85
N VAL A 72 15.98 -9.36 21.81
CA VAL A 72 17.21 -10.16 21.97
C VAL A 72 18.29 -9.32 22.61
N LEU A 73 18.54 -8.11 22.07
CA LEU A 73 19.52 -7.18 22.62
C LEU A 73 19.24 -6.85 24.09
N ASP A 74 17.99 -6.71 24.51
CA ASP A 74 17.60 -6.45 25.91
C ASP A 74 17.90 -7.63 26.85
N THR A 75 17.74 -8.86 26.37
CA THR A 75 18.03 -10.08 27.16
C THR A 75 19.51 -10.44 27.21
N MET A 76 20.35 -9.88 26.35
CA MET A 76 21.78 -10.19 26.31
C MET A 76 22.51 -9.70 27.57
N ASN A 77 23.42 -10.55 28.06
CA ASN A 77 24.37 -10.21 29.12
C ASN A 77 25.56 -9.40 28.54
N ILE A 78 25.30 -8.14 28.20
CA ILE A 78 26.28 -7.17 27.70
C ILE A 78 26.23 -5.89 28.54
N SER A 79 27.30 -5.11 28.49
CA SER A 79 27.32 -3.79 29.14
C SER A 79 26.31 -2.83 28.51
N ASP A 80 25.73 -1.94 29.32
CA ASP A 80 24.71 -0.98 28.87
C ASP A 80 25.19 -0.11 27.72
N ARG A 81 26.45 0.35 27.79
CA ARG A 81 27.08 1.11 26.71
C ARG A 81 27.13 0.32 25.39
N LYS A 82 27.35 -1.00 25.46
CA LYS A 82 27.36 -1.84 24.26
C LYS A 82 25.94 -2.02 23.73
N ARG A 83 24.97 -2.24 24.62
CA ARG A 83 23.54 -2.36 24.30
C ARG A 83 23.03 -1.11 23.56
N GLU A 84 23.27 0.07 24.11
CA GLU A 84 22.85 1.35 23.52
C GLU A 84 23.45 1.55 22.12
N LYS A 85 24.74 1.23 21.93
CA LYS A 85 25.37 1.28 20.61
C LYS A 85 24.70 0.33 19.61
N LEU A 86 24.40 -0.90 20.02
CA LEU A 86 23.76 -1.88 19.16
C LEU A 86 22.31 -1.52 18.82
N ILE A 87 21.59 -0.88 19.74
CA ILE A 87 20.25 -0.34 19.48
C ILE A 87 20.33 0.82 18.46
N ASN A 88 21.29 1.73 18.63
CA ASN A 88 21.50 2.81 17.66
C ASN A 88 21.88 2.26 16.28
N ASP A 89 22.76 1.25 16.25
CA ASP A 89 23.14 0.56 15.01
C ASP A 89 21.89 -0.09 14.39
N LEU A 90 21.04 -0.80 15.16
CA LEU A 90 19.78 -1.42 14.70
C LEU A 90 18.79 -0.41 14.09
N MET A 91 18.69 0.80 14.66
CA MET A 91 17.75 1.83 14.18
C MET A 91 18.22 2.50 12.88
N VAL A 92 19.53 2.60 12.67
CA VAL A 92 20.12 3.22 11.47
C VAL A 92 20.32 2.19 10.35
N ASP A 93 20.93 1.05 10.69
CA ASP A 93 21.24 -0.06 9.79
C ASP A 93 21.07 -1.42 10.52
N PRO A 94 19.91 -2.09 10.34
CA PRO A 94 19.63 -3.39 10.95
C PRO A 94 20.63 -4.50 10.59
N PHE A 95 21.44 -4.31 9.55
CA PHE A 95 22.44 -5.29 9.11
C PHE A 95 23.88 -4.79 9.29
N SER A 96 24.09 -3.80 10.16
CA SER A 96 25.42 -3.26 10.40
C SER A 96 26.42 -4.37 10.77
N PRO A 97 27.69 -4.30 10.32
CA PRO A 97 28.68 -5.34 10.57
C PRO A 97 28.90 -5.64 12.07
N ARG A 98 28.72 -4.63 12.93
CA ARG A 98 28.84 -4.79 14.37
C ARG A 98 27.66 -5.58 14.94
N LEU A 99 26.44 -5.20 14.57
CA LEU A 99 25.23 -5.85 15.04
C LEU A 99 25.17 -7.30 14.57
N SER A 100 25.38 -7.54 13.27
CA SER A 100 25.38 -8.88 12.69
C SER A 100 26.41 -9.80 13.34
N LYS A 101 27.63 -9.32 13.57
CA LYS A 101 28.66 -10.07 14.29
C LYS A 101 28.21 -10.42 15.72
N THR A 102 27.65 -9.46 16.46
CA THR A 102 27.17 -9.72 17.82
C THR A 102 25.99 -10.69 17.87
N MET A 103 25.10 -10.66 16.88
CA MET A 103 23.99 -11.61 16.79
C MET A 103 24.50 -13.03 16.46
N ALA A 104 25.52 -13.16 15.61
CA ALA A 104 26.13 -14.45 15.27
C ALA A 104 26.91 -15.08 16.44
N GLU A 105 27.45 -14.27 17.35
CA GLU A 105 28.14 -14.74 18.56
C GLU A 105 27.18 -15.28 19.64
N ILE A 106 25.86 -15.10 19.48
CA ILE A 106 24.86 -15.62 20.41
C ILE A 106 24.87 -17.15 20.34
N ARG A 107 25.45 -17.79 21.36
CA ARG A 107 25.30 -19.23 21.57
C ARG A 107 23.94 -19.48 22.20
N PHE A 108 23.00 -19.98 21.41
CA PHE A 108 21.81 -20.62 21.96
C PHE A 108 22.30 -21.89 22.66
N LYS A 109 21.92 -22.08 23.92
CA LYS A 109 22.06 -23.41 24.53
C LYS A 109 21.10 -24.30 23.74
N GLU A 110 21.64 -25.25 22.99
CA GLU A 110 20.84 -26.37 22.51
C GLU A 110 20.41 -27.13 23.77
N ASP A 111 19.12 -27.13 24.05
CA ASP A 111 18.55 -27.89 25.15
C ASP A 111 18.83 -29.39 24.88
N GLU A 112 19.56 -30.04 25.78
CA GLU A 112 19.69 -31.52 25.84
C GLU A 112 18.33 -32.17 26.17
#